data_AF-A0A6I3HMD3-F1
#
_entry.id   AF-A0A6I3HMD3-F1
#
_cell.length_a   1.000
_cell.length_b   1.000
_cell.length_c   1.000
_cell.angle_alpha   90.00
_cell.angle_beta   90.00
_cell.angle_gamma   90.00
#
_symmetry.space_group_name_H-M   'P 1'
#
loop_
_entity.id
_entity.type
_entity.pdbx_description
1 polymer ?
#
loop_
_entity_poly.entity_id
_entity_poly.type
_entity_poly.pdbx_seq_one_letter_code
_entity_poly.pdbx_strand_id
1 'polypeptide(L)' 'WGTWHSDLGELAMDIGGTESMIAEGFPYELTLDQKMFLFTRSETIYGGSNEIQRNVLGERVLGLPKEPNPA' A
#
# COMPACT_ATOMS: atom_id res chain seq x y z
N TRP A 1 4.21 7.44 -0.86
CA TRP A 1 3.47 6.79 -1.96
C TRP A 1 2.67 5.61 -1.43
N GLY A 2 3.31 4.50 -0.99
CA GLY A 2 2.60 3.29 -0.57
C GLY A 2 1.43 3.50 0.38
N THR A 3 1.61 4.19 1.51
CA THR A 3 0.50 4.49 2.45
C THR A 3 -0.59 5.34 1.78
N TRP A 4 -0.22 6.45 1.16
CA TRP A 4 -1.19 7.35 0.50
C TRP A 4 -2.01 6.63 -0.60
N HIS A 5 -1.37 5.76 -1.39
CA HIS A 5 -2.06 5.04 -2.47
C HIS A 5 -2.97 3.93 -1.91
N SER A 6 -2.55 3.29 -0.81
CA SER A 6 -3.41 2.40 -0.03
C SER A 6 -4.65 3.15 0.51
N ASP A 7 -4.47 4.34 1.10
CA ASP A 7 -5.57 5.16 1.63
C ASP A 7 -6.53 5.61 0.51
N LEU A 8 -6.00 5.92 -0.68
CA LEU A 8 -6.81 6.24 -1.85
C LEU A 8 -7.64 5.02 -2.31
N GLY A 9 -7.03 3.83 -2.29
CA GLY A 9 -7.73 2.57 -2.56
C GLY A 9 -8.86 2.32 -1.57
N GLU A 10 -8.62 2.52 -0.27
CA GLU A 10 -9.64 2.42 0.78
C GLU A 10 -10.79 3.38 0.55
N LEU A 11 -10.47 4.66 0.28
CA LEU A 11 -11.49 5.68 0.02
C LEU A 11 -12.35 5.36 -1.21
N ALA A 12 -11.76 4.80 -2.27
CA ALA A 12 -12.50 4.39 -3.46
C ALA A 12 -13.53 3.29 -3.13
N MET A 13 -13.14 2.31 -2.31
CA MET A 13 -14.05 1.24 -1.85
C MET A 13 -15.14 1.80 -0.94
N ASP A 14 -14.81 2.71 -0.04
CA ASP A 14 -15.77 3.37 0.85
C ASP A 14 -16.82 4.17 0.07
N ILE A 15 -16.40 4.92 -0.95
CA ILE A 15 -17.32 5.66 -1.85
C ILE A 15 -18.23 4.69 -2.61
N GLY A 16 -17.68 3.56 -3.09
CA GLY A 16 -18.43 2.52 -3.79
C GLY A 16 -19.38 1.71 -2.91
N GLY A 17 -19.31 1.86 -1.59
CA GLY A 17 -20.22 1.22 -0.65
C GLY A 17 -20.16 -0.31 -0.70
N THR A 18 -21.30 -0.97 -0.47
CA THR A 18 -21.36 -2.44 -0.38
C THR A 18 -21.15 -3.10 -1.73
N GLU A 19 -21.58 -2.44 -2.81
CA GLU A 19 -21.43 -2.87 -4.20
C GLU A 19 -19.96 -3.04 -4.58
N SER A 20 -19.06 -2.23 -3.99
CA SER A 20 -17.61 -2.35 -4.19
C SER A 20 -17.05 -3.70 -3.72
N MET A 21 -17.77 -4.45 -2.87
CA MET A 21 -17.33 -5.75 -2.36
C MET A 21 -17.75 -6.92 -3.27
N ILE A 22 -18.38 -6.65 -4.41
CA ILE A 22 -18.89 -7.66 -5.33
C ILE A 22 -18.11 -7.57 -6.65
N ALA A 23 -17.51 -8.67 -7.09
CA ALA A 23 -16.86 -8.74 -8.40
C ALA A 23 -17.90 -8.66 -9.54
N GLU A 24 -17.52 -8.09 -10.69
CA GLU A 24 -18.43 -7.90 -11.83
C GLU A 24 -18.82 -9.22 -12.51
N GLY A 25 -17.98 -10.25 -12.39
CA GLY A 25 -18.15 -11.51 -13.13
C GLY A 25 -17.31 -12.67 -12.63
N PHE A 26 -17.68 -13.87 -13.09
CA PHE A 26 -16.97 -15.12 -12.80
C PHE A 26 -15.73 -15.28 -13.72
N PRO A 27 -14.57 -15.76 -13.24
CA PRO A 27 -14.33 -16.25 -11.88
C PRO A 27 -13.96 -15.15 -10.87
N TYR A 28 -13.36 -14.04 -11.30
CA TYR A 28 -12.95 -12.88 -10.48
C TYR A 28 -12.69 -11.67 -11.39
N GLU A 29 -13.72 -11.18 -12.06
CA GLU A 29 -13.61 -9.95 -12.86
C GLU A 29 -13.72 -8.73 -11.93
N LEU A 30 -12.57 -8.18 -11.56
CA LEU A 30 -12.50 -7.02 -10.68
C LEU A 30 -12.57 -5.71 -11.47
N THR A 31 -13.26 -4.72 -10.89
CA THR A 31 -13.23 -3.34 -11.33
C THR A 31 -11.81 -2.75 -11.20
N LEU A 32 -11.57 -1.60 -11.83
CA LEU A 32 -10.29 -0.90 -11.67
C LEU A 32 -10.04 -0.52 -10.20
N ASP A 33 -11.07 -0.05 -9.50
CA ASP A 33 -10.95 0.39 -8.11
C ASP A 33 -10.66 -0.79 -7.17
N GLN A 34 -11.32 -1.94 -7.39
CA GLN A 34 -11.03 -3.18 -6.65
C GLN A 34 -9.59 -3.65 -6.91
N LYS A 35 -9.11 -3.60 -8.16
CA LYS A 35 -7.72 -3.94 -8.49
C LYS A 35 -6.74 -3.02 -7.79
N MET A 36 -7.00 -1.71 -7.79
CA MET A 36 -6.18 -0.72 -7.09
C MET A 36 -6.16 -0.99 -5.58
N PHE A 37 -7.32 -1.15 -4.95
CA PHE A 37 -7.44 -1.44 -3.52
C PHE A 37 -6.62 -2.67 -3.09
N LEU A 38 -6.67 -3.75 -3.87
CA LEU A 38 -5.93 -4.97 -3.57
C LEU A 38 -4.43 -4.84 -3.85
N PHE A 39 -4.07 -4.21 -4.97
CA PHE A 39 -2.67 -4.10 -5.40
C PHE A 39 -1.82 -3.24 -4.46
N THR A 40 -2.37 -2.12 -4.00
CA THR A 40 -1.66 -1.12 -3.16
C THR A 40 -1.16 -1.68 -1.83
N ARG A 41 -1.74 -2.78 -1.34
CA ARG A 41 -1.25 -3.47 -0.12
C ARG A 41 0.14 -4.04 -0.30
N SER A 42 0.48 -4.44 -1.51
CA SER A 42 1.81 -4.94 -1.81
C SER A 42 2.84 -3.81 -1.92
N GLU A 43 2.44 -2.59 -2.29
CA GLU A 43 3.32 -1.41 -2.44
C GLU A 43 3.96 -0.97 -1.12
N THR A 44 3.37 -1.33 0.02
CA THR A 44 3.96 -1.03 1.33
C THR A 44 5.11 -1.98 1.70
N ILE A 45 5.36 -3.00 0.88
CA ILE A 45 6.30 -4.09 1.13
C ILE A 45 7.32 -4.21 0.00
N TYR A 46 6.85 -4.35 -1.25
CA TYR A 46 7.74 -4.54 -2.38
C TYR A 46 8.52 -3.26 -2.70
N GLY A 47 9.73 -3.41 -3.24
CA GLY A 47 10.60 -2.24 -3.52
C GLY A 47 11.22 -1.61 -2.26
N GLY A 48 11.16 -2.33 -1.14
CA GLY A 48 11.59 -1.86 0.18
C GLY A 48 10.38 -1.39 0.97
N SER A 49 10.15 -2.02 2.13
CA SER A 49 8.99 -1.71 2.95
C SER A 49 9.00 -0.25 3.42
N ASN A 50 7.84 0.24 3.85
CA ASN A 50 7.75 1.60 4.41
C ASN A 50 8.72 1.81 5.58
N GLU A 51 8.98 0.80 6.39
CA GLU A 51 9.96 0.85 7.49
C GLU A 51 11.38 1.05 6.95
N ILE A 52 11.78 0.28 5.94
CA ILE A 52 13.09 0.43 5.28
C ILE A 52 13.23 1.84 4.70
N GLN A 53 12.20 2.35 4.01
CA GLN A 53 12.23 3.69 3.43
C GLN A 53 12.34 4.79 4.50
N ARG A 54 11.64 4.65 5.64
CA ARG A 54 11.77 5.57 6.77
C ARG A 54 13.18 5.54 7.37
N ASN A 55 13.80 4.37 7.48
CA ASN A 55 15.19 4.26 7.95
C ASN A 55 16.17 4.93 6.99
N VAL A 56 16.01 4.73 5.68
CA VAL A 56 16.82 5.41 4.65
C VAL A 56 16.69 6.94 4.76
N LEU A 57 15.47 7.46 4.95
CA LEU A 57 15.26 8.90 5.18
C LEU A 57 15.90 9.36 6.49
N GLY A 58 15.73 8.60 7.58
CA GLY A 58 16.35 8.88 8.87
C GLY A 58 17.87 8.98 8.79
N GLU A 59 18.52 8.01 8.17
CA GLU A 59 19.98 7.96 8.03
C GLU A 59 20.50 9.02 7.05
N ARG A 60 19.92 9.13 5.86
CA ARG A 60 20.49 9.93 4.77
C ARG A 60 20.07 11.38 4.79
N VAL A 61 18.84 11.68 5.23
CA VAL A 61 18.29 13.04 5.23
C VAL A 61 18.43 13.66 6.62
N LEU A 62 18.12 12.89 7.67
CA LEU A 62 18.10 13.40 9.04
C LEU A 62 19.40 13.14 9.81
N GLY A 63 20.32 12.34 9.28
CA GLY A 63 21.61 12.03 9.93
C GLY A 63 21.49 11.16 11.19
N LEU A 64 20.39 10.41 11.33
CA LEU A 64 20.19 9.49 12.45
C LEU A 64 21.16 8.30 12.36
N PRO A 65 21.53 7.68 13.49
CA PRO A 65 22.30 6.44 13.49
C PRO A 65 21.60 5.33 12.69
N LYS A 66 22.41 4.47 12.08
CA LYS A 66 21.93 3.31 11.32
C LYS A 66 21.11 2.36 12.19
N GLU A 67 20.05 1.77 11.61
CA GLU A 67 19.28 0.72 12.28
C GLU A 67 20.18 -0.44 12.76
N PRO A 68 19.97 -1.00 13.97
CA PRO A 68 20.72 -2.15 14.44
C PRO A 68 20.53 -3.37 13.53
N ASN A 69 21.62 -4.05 13.16
CA ASN A 69 21.51 -5.33 12.48
C ASN A 69 20.92 -6.37 13.44
N PRO A 70 19.96 -7.22 12.99
CA PRO A 70 19.53 -8.38 13.75
C PRO A 70 20.74 -9.26 14.10
N ALA A 71 20.75 -9.83 15.31
CA ALA A 71 21.76 -10.79 15.75
C ALA A 71 21.66 -12.13 15.00
#